data_AF-A0A933B6Q1-F1
#
_entry.id   AF-A0A933B6Q1-F1
#
_cell.length_a   1.000
_cell.length_b   1.000
_cell.length_c   1.000
_cell.angle_alpha   90.00
_cell.angle_beta   90.00
_cell.angle_gamma   90.00
#
_symmetry.space_group_name_H-M   'P 1'
#
loop_
_entity.id
_entity.type
_entity.pdbx_description
1 polymer ?
#
loop_
_entity_poly.entity_id
_entity_poly.type
_entity_poly.pdbx_seq_one_letter_code
_entity_poly.pdbx_strand_id
1 'polypeptide(L)'
;MGERIVLDIETQRDFSEVEGRRNELLGVSVVGIYRYGADRYETYLEAELRNLVPLLQDAELVIGFNIKRFDLPVLSPYLPFPISTIPILDIIDDAVKQLGHRVSLESLAQATLGRGKSGSGLQALAWFKEGKFDLIKKYCL
;
A
#
# COMPACT_ATOMS: atom_id res chain seq x y z
N MET A 1 -21.75 -10.22 3.29
CA MET A 1 -20.54 -10.01 2.46
C MET A 1 -19.47 -9.48 3.38
N GLY A 2 -18.28 -10.07 3.37
CA GLY A 2 -17.16 -9.56 4.15
C GLY A 2 -16.58 -8.29 3.53
N GLU A 3 -15.77 -7.58 4.30
CA GLU A 3 -15.20 -6.30 3.92
C GLU A 3 -14.14 -6.50 2.82
N ARG A 4 -14.15 -5.63 1.81
CA ARG A 4 -13.10 -5.58 0.78
C ARG A 4 -12.37 -4.25 0.91
N ILE A 5 -11.05 -4.30 0.84
CA ILE A 5 -10.20 -3.15 1.11
C ILE A 5 -9.21 -2.98 -0.04
N VAL A 6 -9.12 -1.78 -0.62
CA VAL A 6 -7.95 -1.39 -1.41
C VAL A 6 -6.93 -0.80 -0.44
N LEU A 7 -5.66 -1.19 -0.56
CA LEU A 7 -4.58 -0.76 0.34
C LEU A 7 -3.36 -0.32 -0.47
N ASP A 8 -2.77 0.79 -0.04
CA ASP A 8 -1.49 1.32 -0.48
C ASP A 8 -0.73 1.88 0.72
N ILE A 9 0.60 1.89 0.67
CA ILE A 9 1.43 2.47 1.73
C ILE A 9 2.48 3.42 1.19
N GLU A 10 2.86 4.37 2.04
CA GLU A 10 4.08 5.15 1.89
C GLU A 10 5.04 4.84 3.03
N THR A 11 6.34 4.85 2.73
CA THR A 11 7.38 4.47 3.69
C THR A 11 8.03 5.67 4.37
N GLN A 12 8.74 5.42 5.46
CA GLN A 12 9.55 6.44 6.15
C GLN A 12 10.96 6.56 5.55
N ARG A 13 11.46 5.45 5.03
CA ARG A 13 12.83 5.29 4.54
C ARG A 13 12.82 4.71 3.15
N ASP A 14 13.87 4.99 2.40
CA ASP A 14 14.15 4.32 1.14
C ASP A 14 15.10 3.13 1.33
N PHE A 15 15.21 2.27 0.30
CA PHE A 15 16.03 1.05 0.38
C PHE A 15 17.54 1.30 0.57
N SER A 16 18.05 2.49 0.25
CA SER A 16 19.44 2.88 0.50
C SER A 16 19.69 3.25 1.97
N GLU A 17 18.63 3.52 2.73
CA GLU A 17 18.69 3.87 4.16
C GLU A 17 18.55 2.63 5.08
N VAL A 18 18.32 1.44 4.52
CA VAL A 18 18.12 0.20 5.29
C VAL A 18 19.04 -0.94 4.87
N GLU A 19 19.52 -1.69 5.85
CA GLU A 19 20.42 -2.81 5.62
C GLU A 19 19.74 -3.94 4.85
N GLY A 20 20.44 -4.48 3.85
CA GLY A 20 20.00 -5.65 3.09
C GLY A 20 18.77 -5.39 2.21
N ARG A 21 18.35 -4.12 2.05
CA ARG A 21 17.16 -3.74 1.27
C ARG A 21 15.90 -4.47 1.73
N ARG A 22 15.76 -4.64 3.04
CA ARG A 22 14.65 -5.35 3.69
C ARG A 22 13.43 -4.46 3.81
N ASN A 23 12.27 -4.95 3.35
CA ASN A 23 11.01 -4.19 3.34
C ASN A 23 10.55 -3.82 4.75
N GLU A 24 10.63 -4.77 5.68
CA GLU A 24 10.22 -4.62 7.07
C GLU A 24 10.99 -3.53 7.84
N LEU A 25 12.10 -3.05 7.29
CA LEU A 25 12.92 -1.99 7.89
C LEU A 25 12.59 -0.59 7.39
N LEU A 26 11.77 -0.47 6.34
CA LEU A 26 11.47 0.82 5.71
C LEU A 26 10.59 1.72 6.58
N GLY A 27 9.81 1.11 7.49
CA GLY A 27 8.83 1.80 8.32
C GLY A 27 7.66 2.36 7.49
N VAL A 28 6.51 2.53 8.13
CA VAL A 28 5.30 3.08 7.48
C VAL A 28 5.16 4.55 7.83
N SER A 29 5.02 5.43 6.83
CA SER A 29 4.66 6.84 7.08
C SER A 29 3.14 7.03 7.06
N VAL A 30 2.46 6.52 6.03
CA VAL A 30 1.01 6.54 5.86
C VAL A 30 0.56 5.21 5.24
N VAL A 31 -0.58 4.69 5.69
CA VAL A 31 -1.39 3.71 4.93
C VAL A 31 -2.63 4.42 4.45
N GLY A 32 -2.92 4.30 3.15
CA GLY A 32 -4.18 4.69 2.56
C GLY A 32 -5.03 3.44 2.32
N ILE A 33 -6.31 3.49 2.70
CA ILE A 33 -7.26 2.45 2.34
C ILE A 33 -8.54 3.02 1.72
N TYR A 34 -9.15 2.24 0.83
CA TYR A 34 -10.56 2.42 0.45
C TYR A 34 -11.35 1.19 0.89
N ARG A 35 -12.46 1.42 1.60
CA ARG A 35 -13.32 0.36 2.13
C ARG A 35 -14.61 0.26 1.32
N TYR A 36 -14.83 -0.86 0.66
CA TYR A 36 -16.03 -1.07 -0.15
C TYR A 36 -17.31 -1.07 0.69
N GLY A 37 -17.28 -1.67 1.90
CA GLY A 37 -18.45 -1.76 2.77
C GLY A 37 -18.90 -0.41 3.36
N ALA A 38 -17.98 0.56 3.42
CA ALA A 38 -18.23 1.90 3.97
C ALA A 38 -18.22 3.01 2.91
N ASP A 39 -17.92 2.68 1.65
CA ASP A 39 -17.75 3.60 0.53
C ASP A 39 -16.92 4.86 0.88
N ARG A 40 -15.75 4.65 1.49
CA ARG A 40 -14.90 5.76 1.92
C ARG A 40 -13.42 5.41 1.93
N TYR A 41 -12.64 6.48 1.80
CA TYR A 41 -11.20 6.46 2.03
C TYR A 41 -10.87 6.73 3.50
N GLU A 42 -9.85 6.05 4.01
CA GLU A 42 -9.30 6.27 5.34
C GLU A 42 -7.76 6.30 5.24
N THR A 43 -7.11 7.03 6.13
CA THR A 43 -5.64 7.02 6.25
C THR A 43 -5.22 6.74 7.68
N TYR A 44 -4.09 6.07 7.83
CA TYR A 44 -3.50 5.72 9.12
C TYR A 44 -2.03 6.11 9.12
N LEU A 45 -1.62 6.91 10.10
CA LEU A 45 -0.21 7.09 10.43
C LEU A 45 0.33 5.86 11.14
N GLU A 46 1.66 5.75 11.25
CA GLU A 46 2.33 4.64 11.95
C GLU A 46 1.73 4.37 13.35
N ALA A 47 1.52 5.44 14.14
CA ALA A 47 0.96 5.35 15.49
C ALA A 47 -0.50 4.87 15.52
N GLU A 48 -1.19 4.92 14.39
CA GLU A 48 -2.61 4.58 14.23
C GLU A 48 -2.81 3.16 13.66
N LEU A 49 -1.74 2.46 13.26
CA LEU A 49 -1.81 1.14 12.61
C LEU A 49 -2.52 0.07 13.44
N ARG A 50 -2.51 0.20 14.77
CA ARG A 50 -3.32 -0.65 15.66
C ARG A 50 -4.82 -0.67 15.31
N ASN A 51 -5.33 0.42 14.73
CA ASN A 51 -6.73 0.55 14.33
C ASN A 51 -6.99 -0.08 12.95
N LEU A 52 -5.96 -0.27 12.13
CA LEU A 52 -6.02 -0.96 10.84
C LEU A 52 -6.03 -2.49 11.01
N VAL A 53 -5.39 -3.02 12.07
CA VAL A 53 -5.25 -4.47 12.31
C VAL A 53 -6.57 -5.23 12.24
N PRO A 54 -7.66 -4.83 12.92
CA PRO A 54 -8.93 -5.57 12.86
C PRO A 54 -9.53 -5.58 11.45
N LEU A 55 -9.36 -4.49 10.70
CA LEU A 55 -9.85 -4.39 9.32
C LEU A 55 -9.14 -5.39 8.40
N LEU A 56 -7.82 -5.54 8.55
CA LEU A 56 -7.04 -6.50 7.75
C LEU A 56 -7.27 -7.95 8.20
N GLN A 57 -7.52 -8.18 9.48
CA GLN A 57 -7.79 -9.50 10.03
C GLN A 57 -9.14 -10.06 9.53
N ASP A 58 -10.16 -9.20 9.46
CA ASP A 58 -11.52 -9.58 9.06
C ASP A 58 -11.81 -9.35 7.57
N ALA A 59 -10.83 -8.86 6.80
CA ALA A 59 -10.98 -8.60 5.38
C ALA A 59 -11.26 -9.89 4.59
N GLU A 60 -12.33 -9.88 3.79
CA GLU A 60 -12.60 -10.93 2.81
C GLU A 60 -11.58 -10.87 1.65
N LEU A 61 -11.14 -9.66 1.31
CA LEU A 61 -10.17 -9.42 0.26
C LEU A 61 -9.43 -8.09 0.47
N VAL A 62 -8.11 -8.13 0.38
CA VAL A 62 -7.25 -6.95 0.28
C VAL A 62 -6.73 -6.84 -1.15
N ILE A 63 -6.88 -5.65 -1.75
CA ILE A 63 -6.55 -5.34 -3.13
C ILE A 63 -5.43 -4.31 -3.13
N GLY A 64 -4.40 -4.51 -3.94
CA GLY A 64 -3.34 -3.51 -4.10
C GLY A 64 -2.49 -3.75 -5.34
N PHE A 65 -1.45 -2.94 -5.52
CA PHE A 65 -0.53 -3.05 -6.66
C PHE A 65 0.88 -3.39 -6.20
N ASN A 66 1.37 -4.59 -6.52
CA ASN A 66 2.62 -5.15 -5.98
C ASN A 66 2.61 -5.34 -4.45
N ILE A 67 1.41 -5.37 -3.87
CA ILE A 67 1.12 -5.43 -2.43
C ILE A 67 1.74 -6.64 -1.74
N LYS A 68 1.84 -7.79 -2.42
CA LYS A 68 2.45 -9.00 -1.82
C LYS A 68 3.95 -8.87 -1.64
N ARG A 69 4.61 -8.11 -2.52
CA ARG A 69 6.08 -8.02 -2.59
C ARG A 69 6.62 -6.76 -1.91
N PHE A 70 5.75 -5.80 -1.60
CA PHE A 70 6.17 -4.52 -1.03
C PHE A 70 5.35 -4.18 0.21
N ASP A 71 4.09 -3.76 0.05
CA ASP A 71 3.28 -3.17 1.11
C ASP A 71 3.09 -4.10 2.31
N LEU A 72 2.66 -5.35 2.09
CA LEU A 72 2.45 -6.30 3.18
C LEU A 72 3.75 -6.68 3.90
N PRO A 73 4.87 -6.96 3.21
CA PRO A 73 6.16 -7.08 3.87
C PRO A 73 6.56 -5.87 4.73
N VAL A 74 6.33 -4.64 4.27
CA VAL A 74 6.60 -3.42 5.08
C VAL A 74 5.66 -3.33 6.28
N LEU A 75 4.38 -3.68 6.12
CA LEU A 75 3.36 -3.71 7.18
C LEU A 75 3.58 -4.85 8.18
N SER A 76 4.30 -5.91 7.82
CA SER A 76 4.42 -7.14 8.61
C SER A 76 4.88 -6.95 10.05
N PRO A 77 5.79 -6.02 10.41
CA PRO A 77 6.18 -5.79 11.81
C PRO A 77 5.06 -5.24 12.70
N TYR A 78 4.03 -4.65 12.08
CA TYR A 78 2.91 -4.02 12.77
C TYR A 78 1.70 -4.95 12.94
N LEU A 79 1.75 -6.15 12.34
CA LEU A 79 0.63 -7.09 12.34
C LEU A 79 0.88 -8.22 13.36
N PRO A 80 -0.09 -8.52 14.24
CA PRO A 80 0.05 -9.60 15.22
C PRO A 80 -0.22 -10.99 14.63
N PHE A 81 -0.36 -11.09 13.29
CA PHE A 81 -0.62 -12.32 12.56
C PHE A 81 0.20 -12.36 11.25
N PRO A 82 0.46 -13.55 10.68
CA PRO A 82 1.24 -13.66 9.46
C PRO A 82 0.52 -13.05 8.25
N ILE A 83 1.21 -12.24 7.45
CA ILE A 83 0.63 -11.64 6.23
C ILE A 83 0.11 -12.66 5.22
N SER A 84 0.58 -13.91 5.29
CA SER A 84 0.11 -15.02 4.44
C SER A 84 -1.34 -15.45 4.73
N THR A 85 -1.92 -15.02 5.85
CA THR A 85 -3.34 -15.30 6.16
C THR A 85 -4.28 -14.30 5.50
N ILE A 86 -3.77 -13.19 4.95
CA ILE A 86 -4.58 -12.15 4.31
C ILE A 86 -4.98 -12.65 2.91
N PRO A 87 -6.29 -12.69 2.57
CA PRO A 87 -6.72 -12.94 1.20
C PRO A 87 -6.37 -11.75 0.31
N ILE A 88 -5.60 -11.96 -0.76
CA ILE A 88 -5.02 -10.85 -1.54
C ILE A 88 -5.31 -10.98 -3.03
N LEU A 89 -5.80 -9.90 -3.64
CA LEU A 89 -5.73 -9.63 -5.07
C LEU A 89 -4.59 -8.65 -5.32
N ASP A 90 -3.53 -9.11 -5.99
CA ASP A 90 -2.42 -8.26 -6.40
C ASP A 90 -2.56 -7.95 -7.90
N ILE A 91 -2.85 -6.68 -8.21
CA ILE A 91 -3.15 -6.24 -9.57
C ILE A 91 -1.98 -6.54 -10.52
N ILE A 92 -0.73 -6.40 -10.05
CA ILE A 92 0.42 -6.67 -10.91
C ILE A 92 0.58 -8.16 -11.21
N ASP A 93 0.26 -9.05 -10.26
CA ASP A 93 0.30 -10.49 -10.50
C ASP A 93 -0.69 -10.89 -11.60
N ASP A 94 -1.92 -10.35 -11.54
CA ASP A 94 -2.95 -10.64 -12.54
C ASP A 94 -2.63 -10.02 -13.90
N ALA A 95 -2.10 -8.79 -13.93
CA ALA A 95 -1.61 -8.18 -15.16
C ALA A 95 -0.48 -9.01 -15.79
N VAL A 96 0.49 -9.48 -14.99
CA VAL A 96 1.60 -10.33 -15.47
C VAL A 96 1.09 -11.65 -16.03
N LYS A 97 0.09 -12.29 -15.40
CA LYS A 97 -0.51 -13.53 -15.92
C LYS A 97 -1.09 -13.36 -17.33
N GLN A 98 -1.65 -12.20 -17.63
CA GLN A 98 -2.25 -11.91 -18.94
C GLN A 98 -1.23 -11.39 -19.97
N LEU A 99 -0.29 -10.55 -19.54
CA LEU A 99 0.65 -9.85 -20.42
C LEU A 99 1.99 -10.57 -20.61
N GLY A 100 2.33 -11.52 -19.74
CA GLY A 100 3.60 -12.24 -19.73
C GLY A 100 4.81 -11.44 -19.26
N HIS A 101 4.64 -10.18 -18.85
CA HIS A 101 5.70 -9.31 -18.34
C HIS A 101 5.15 -8.32 -17.30
N ARG A 102 6.05 -7.74 -16.49
CA ARG A 102 5.67 -6.73 -15.48
C ARG A 102 5.40 -5.39 -16.15
N VAL A 103 4.39 -4.71 -15.66
CA VAL A 103 4.03 -3.33 -16.04
C VAL A 103 4.04 -2.44 -14.79
N SER A 104 4.25 -1.13 -14.98
CA SER A 104 4.09 -0.16 -13.91
C SER A 104 2.60 0.18 -13.70
N LEU A 105 2.25 0.63 -12.50
CA LEU A 105 0.89 1.12 -12.22
C LEU A 105 0.53 2.28 -13.17
N GLU A 106 1.49 3.17 -13.44
CA GLU A 106 1.34 4.26 -14.41
C GLU A 106 0.91 3.74 -15.78
N SER A 107 1.67 2.80 -16.35
CA SER A 107 1.40 2.28 -17.69
C SER A 107 0.08 1.53 -17.74
N LEU A 108 -0.23 0.76 -16.71
CA LEU A 108 -1.48 0.01 -16.63
C LEU A 108 -2.69 0.97 -16.52
N ALA A 109 -2.62 1.98 -15.66
CA ALA A 109 -3.68 2.96 -15.47
C ALA A 109 -3.90 3.81 -16.74
N GLN A 110 -2.82 4.23 -17.41
CA GLN A 110 -2.92 4.97 -18.67
C GLN A 110 -3.60 4.12 -19.76
N ALA A 111 -3.20 2.86 -19.91
CA ALA A 111 -3.72 1.98 -20.95
C ALA A 111 -5.18 1.56 -20.72
N THR A 112 -5.64 1.50 -19.47
CA THR A 112 -6.98 0.96 -19.12
C THR A 112 -7.99 2.03 -18.72
N LEU A 113 -7.56 3.08 -18.03
CA LEU A 113 -8.40 4.14 -17.49
C LEU A 113 -8.18 5.49 -18.17
N GLY A 114 -7.20 5.60 -19.07
CA GLY A 114 -6.84 6.87 -19.72
C GLY A 114 -6.27 7.91 -18.75
N ARG A 115 -5.82 7.49 -17.57
CA ARG A 115 -5.30 8.37 -16.50
C ARG A 115 -4.01 7.80 -15.91
N GLY A 116 -3.10 8.68 -15.54
CA GLY A 116 -1.87 8.34 -14.82
C GLY A 116 -2.00 8.52 -13.31
N LYS A 117 -0.94 8.16 -12.59
CA LYS A 117 -0.81 8.41 -11.15
C LYS A 117 -0.62 9.90 -10.87
N SER A 118 -1.01 10.32 -9.68
CA SER A 118 -0.97 11.73 -9.23
C SER A 118 0.42 12.21 -8.80
N GLY A 119 1.38 11.32 -8.55
CA GLY A 119 2.68 11.69 -7.98
C GLY A 119 3.73 10.57 -7.96
N SER A 120 4.75 10.69 -7.10
CA SER A 120 5.87 9.74 -7.01
C SER A 120 6.21 9.43 -5.56
N GLY A 121 6.47 8.17 -5.22
CA GLY A 121 6.86 7.76 -3.87
C GLY A 121 8.13 8.45 -3.35
N LEU A 122 9.02 8.90 -4.25
CA LEU A 122 10.18 9.72 -3.86
C LEU A 122 9.77 11.06 -3.22
N GLN A 123 8.64 11.62 -3.63
CA GLN A 123 8.11 12.85 -3.06
C GLN A 123 7.51 12.62 -1.67
N ALA A 124 6.87 11.48 -1.44
CA ALA A 124 6.33 11.09 -0.13
C ALA A 124 7.44 10.96 0.91
N LEU A 125 8.58 10.35 0.55
CA LEU A 125 9.76 10.28 1.41
C LEU A 125 10.30 11.66 1.80
N ALA A 126 10.35 12.61 0.85
CA ALA A 126 10.77 13.98 1.14
C ALA A 126 9.80 14.67 2.11
N TRP A 127 8.49 14.53 1.88
CA TRP A 127 7.48 15.08 2.79
C TRP A 127 7.52 14.48 4.18
N PHE A 128 7.86 13.19 4.31
CA PHE A 128 8.03 12.55 5.61
C PHE A 128 9.18 13.19 6.39
N LYS A 129 10.34 13.41 5.74
CA LYS A 129 11.50 14.09 6.33
C LYS A 129 11.19 15.53 6.76
N GLU A 130 10.23 16.17 6.11
CA GLU A 130 9.74 17.52 6.42
C GLU A 130 8.55 17.55 7.40
N GLY A 131 8.04 16.39 7.84
CA GLY A 131 6.86 16.30 8.71
C GLY A 131 5.53 16.68 8.05
N LYS A 132 5.46 16.71 6.71
CA LYS A 132 4.29 17.14 5.92
C LYS A 132 3.30 16.00 5.67
N PHE A 133 2.78 15.41 6.74
CA PHE A 133 1.89 14.24 6.67
C PHE A 133 0.61 14.47 5.85
N ASP A 134 0.05 15.68 5.86
CA ASP A 134 -1.15 15.99 5.08
C ASP A 134 -0.93 15.84 3.56
N LEU A 135 0.28 16.13 3.08
CA LEU A 135 0.63 15.95 1.68
C LEU A 135 0.79 14.47 1.32
N ILE A 136 1.38 13.69 2.23
CA ILE A 136 1.51 12.23 2.06
C ILE A 136 0.12 11.59 2.01
N LYS A 137 -0.77 11.95 2.95
CA LYS A 137 -2.16 11.47 2.98
C LYS A 137 -2.90 11.81 1.69
N LYS A 138 -2.76 13.04 1.19
CA LYS A 138 -3.40 13.47 -0.06
C LYS A 138 -2.84 12.75 -1.29
N TYR A 139 -1.58 12.35 -1.28
CA TYR A 139 -0.96 11.63 -2.38
C TYR A 139 -1.31 10.14 -2.40
N CYS A 140 -1.43 9.53 -1.22
CA CYS A 140 -1.77 8.11 -1.04
C CYS A 140 -3.25 7.78 -1.32
N LEU A 141 -4.14 8.79 -1.32
CA LEU A 141 -5.56 8.68 -1.67
C LEU A 141 -5.86 9.20 -3.09
#